data_AF-A0A6N8DM79-F1
#
_entry.id   AF-A0A6N8DM79-F1
#
_cell.length_a   1.000
_cell.length_b   1.000
_cell.length_c   1.000
_cell.angle_alpha   90.00
_cell.angle_beta   90.00
_cell.angle_gamma   90.00
#
_symmetry.space_group_name_H-M   'P 1'
#
loop_
_entity.id
_entity.type
_entity.pdbx_description
1 polymer ?
#
loop_
_entity_poly.entity_id
_entity_poly.type
_entity_poly.pdbx_seq_one_letter_code
_entity_poly.pdbx_strand_id
1 'polypeptide(L)'
;MSDTTSANGGNWLFPFFSLGPQRLTQPINPGWTFGNLIVNETNSRAPDIEQAIVAEESYGRQIGVLLEAVHLLVKDLKGHKAYSDIVKLHEKVATIKRESSLRRLDRLEYDLDVLRKYDKVAYQKKMRALLTILQSSET
;
A
#
# COMPACT_ATOMS: atom_id res chain seq x y z
N MET A 1 -45.90 28.19 -44.98
CA MET A 1 -44.92 28.06 -43.88
C MET A 1 -44.01 26.89 -44.22
N SER A 2 -42.83 27.25 -44.75
CA SER A 2 -41.51 26.59 -44.72
C SER A 2 -41.32 25.06 -44.63
N ASP A 3 -40.56 24.56 -45.61
CA ASP A 3 -39.52 23.49 -45.62
C ASP A 3 -39.81 22.11 -45.04
N THR A 4 -39.85 21.01 -45.82
CA THR A 4 -38.79 20.32 -46.60
C THR A 4 -37.56 19.86 -45.80
N THR A 5 -37.40 18.53 -45.67
CA THR A 5 -36.22 17.75 -46.13
C THR A 5 -36.00 16.46 -45.32
N SER A 6 -36.20 15.33 -46.02
CA SER A 6 -35.44 14.07 -46.05
C SER A 6 -34.28 13.87 -45.05
N ALA A 7 -34.18 12.67 -44.47
CA ALA A 7 -33.19 11.68 -44.95
C ALA A 7 -32.98 10.48 -44.00
N ASN A 8 -32.90 9.31 -44.65
CA ASN A 8 -31.97 8.20 -44.41
C ASN A 8 -32.05 7.39 -43.12
N GLY A 9 -32.62 6.18 -43.29
CA GLY A 9 -32.21 5.00 -42.55
C GLY A 9 -30.73 4.69 -42.77
N GLY A 10 -30.06 4.39 -41.67
CA GLY A 10 -28.66 3.98 -41.64
C GLY A 10 -28.41 3.03 -40.47
N ASN A 11 -28.19 1.77 -40.82
CA ASN A 11 -27.28 0.81 -40.19
C ASN A 11 -27.29 0.69 -38.65
N TRP A 12 -28.04 -0.29 -38.13
CA TRP A 12 -27.85 -0.83 -36.78
C TRP A 12 -26.67 -1.81 -36.77
N LEU A 13 -25.44 -1.29 -36.74
CA LEU A 13 -24.25 -2.04 -36.37
C LEU A 13 -23.71 -1.46 -35.07
N PHE A 14 -23.82 -2.26 -34.01
CA PHE A 14 -23.33 -2.01 -32.66
C PHE A 14 -21.88 -1.49 -32.64
N PRO A 15 -21.58 -0.31 -32.06
CA PRO A 15 -20.23 0.02 -31.70
C PRO A 15 -19.96 -0.50 -30.29
N PHE A 16 -19.00 -1.42 -30.21
CA PHE A 16 -18.23 -1.69 -29.01
C PHE A 16 -17.69 -0.36 -28.48
N PHE A 17 -18.32 0.17 -27.43
CA PHE A 17 -17.72 1.24 -26.65
C PHE A 17 -16.47 0.68 -25.96
N SER A 18 -15.32 0.96 -26.56
CA SER A 18 -14.02 0.90 -25.89
C SER A 18 -13.97 1.99 -24.81
N LEU A 19 -14.68 1.76 -23.70
CA LEU A 19 -14.54 2.51 -22.45
C LEU A 19 -13.52 1.80 -21.55
N GLY A 20 -12.27 1.76 -22.02
CA GLY A 20 -11.11 1.38 -21.24
C GLY A 20 -10.15 2.57 -21.17
N PRO A 21 -9.64 2.96 -20.00
CA PRO A 21 -8.70 4.07 -19.89
C PRO A 21 -7.43 3.77 -20.71
N GLN A 22 -7.12 4.63 -21.68
CA GLN A 22 -5.95 4.48 -22.57
C GLN A 22 -4.61 4.66 -21.83
N ARG A 23 -4.63 5.05 -20.55
CA ARG A 23 -3.48 5.10 -19.63
C ARG A 23 -3.93 4.78 -18.21
N LEU A 24 -3.44 3.67 -17.65
CA LEU A 24 -3.46 3.42 -16.21
C LEU A 24 -2.21 4.08 -15.60
N THR A 25 -2.31 5.33 -15.18
CA THR A 25 -1.40 5.88 -14.16
C THR A 25 -1.96 5.49 -12.80
N GLN A 26 -1.85 4.20 -12.46
CA GLN A 26 -2.11 3.77 -11.09
C GLN A 26 -0.79 3.94 -10.31
N PRO A 27 -0.73 4.83 -9.31
CA PRO A 27 0.41 4.83 -8.39
C PRO A 27 0.41 3.48 -7.69
N ILE A 28 1.50 2.73 -7.88
CA ILE A 28 1.70 1.35 -7.39
C ILE A 28 1.56 1.29 -5.86
N ASN A 29 1.66 2.44 -5.19
CA ASN A 29 1.20 2.66 -3.81
C ASN A 29 0.67 4.11 -3.66
N PRO A 30 -0.66 4.33 -3.49
CA PRO A 30 -1.18 5.66 -3.22
C PRO A 30 -0.54 6.22 -1.93
N GLY A 31 0.35 7.21 -2.06
CA GLY A 31 1.06 7.84 -0.94
C GLY A 31 2.60 7.76 -0.96
N TRP A 32 3.21 7.04 -1.90
CA TRP A 32 4.67 7.02 -2.07
C TRP A 32 5.13 8.18 -2.98
N THR A 33 5.45 9.32 -2.38
CA THR A 33 6.19 10.40 -3.03
C THR A 33 7.52 10.60 -2.30
N PHE A 34 8.63 10.19 -2.92
CA PHE A 34 9.96 10.52 -2.42
C PHE A 34 10.37 11.86 -2.98
N GLY A 35 10.07 12.97 -2.29
CA GLY A 35 10.60 14.30 -2.65
C GLY A 35 10.63 14.56 -4.16
N ASN A 36 9.46 14.59 -4.79
CA ASN A 36 9.24 14.80 -6.23
C ASN A 36 9.59 13.63 -7.18
N LEU A 37 9.99 12.46 -6.68
CA LEU A 37 10.14 11.24 -7.49
C LEU A 37 8.88 10.38 -7.40
N ILE A 38 8.19 10.24 -8.53
CA ILE A 38 7.11 9.26 -8.74
C ILE A 38 7.77 8.02 -9.33
N VAL A 39 7.79 6.92 -8.57
CA VAL A 39 8.26 5.62 -9.08
C VAL A 39 7.13 5.04 -9.94
N ASN A 40 7.37 4.88 -11.25
CA ASN A 40 6.39 4.34 -12.20
C ASN A 40 6.94 3.11 -12.95
N GLU A 41 6.04 2.18 -13.29
CA GLU A 41 6.32 0.96 -14.07
C GLU A 41 6.60 1.21 -15.56
N THR A 42 6.56 2.47 -16.02
CA THR A 42 6.58 2.79 -17.46
C THR A 42 7.91 2.48 -18.16
N ASN A 43 8.92 2.01 -17.43
CA ASN A 43 10.26 1.82 -17.95
C ASN A 43 10.81 0.40 -17.77
N SER A 44 9.96 -0.58 -17.46
CA SER A 44 10.41 -1.97 -17.38
C SER A 44 10.04 -2.80 -18.61
N ARG A 45 10.90 -3.78 -18.89
CA ARG A 45 10.83 -4.62 -20.09
C ARG A 45 9.81 -5.76 -19.96
N ALA A 46 9.21 -5.96 -18.78
CA ALA A 46 8.20 -6.99 -18.51
C ALA A 46 7.27 -6.54 -17.36
N PRO A 47 6.30 -5.65 -17.63
CA PRO A 47 5.41 -5.09 -16.59
C PRO A 47 4.55 -6.13 -15.87
N ASP A 48 4.17 -7.20 -16.56
CA ASP A 48 3.42 -8.33 -16.03
C ASP A 48 4.21 -9.10 -14.96
N ILE A 49 5.51 -9.31 -15.19
CA ILE A 49 6.41 -9.93 -14.22
C ILE A 49 6.60 -9.02 -13.01
N GLU A 50 6.78 -7.71 -13.21
CA GLU A 50 6.93 -6.77 -12.10
C GLU A 50 5.67 -6.68 -11.24
N GLN A 51 4.49 -6.69 -11.83
CA GLN A 51 3.23 -6.73 -11.08
C GLN A 51 3.12 -8.01 -10.24
N ALA A 52 3.50 -9.16 -10.79
CA ALA A 52 3.53 -10.41 -10.03
C ALA A 52 4.50 -10.32 -8.85
N ILE A 53 5.70 -9.76 -9.05
CA ILE A 53 6.70 -9.56 -7.99
C ILE A 53 6.16 -8.61 -6.90
N VAL A 54 5.57 -7.48 -7.26
CA VAL A 54 5.09 -6.48 -6.28
C VAL A 54 3.89 -6.99 -5.49
N ALA A 55 3.05 -7.84 -6.09
CA ALA A 55 1.93 -8.47 -5.41
C ALA A 55 2.38 -9.39 -4.25
N GLU A 56 3.53 -10.05 -4.40
CA GLU A 56 4.10 -10.92 -3.37
C GLU A 56 5.05 -10.16 -2.43
N GLU A 57 5.92 -9.32 -3.00
CA GLU A 57 7.01 -8.62 -2.33
C GLU A 57 6.93 -7.12 -2.63
N SER A 58 6.15 -6.40 -1.82
CA SER A 58 5.99 -4.95 -1.98
C SER A 58 7.32 -4.20 -1.99
N TYR A 59 7.44 -3.14 -2.81
CA TYR A 59 8.64 -2.29 -2.83
C TYR A 59 9.01 -1.73 -1.46
N GLY A 60 8.03 -1.44 -0.59
CA GLY A 60 8.30 -1.00 0.78
C GLY A 60 9.03 -2.05 1.62
N ARG A 61 8.73 -3.33 1.41
CA ARG A 61 9.43 -4.46 2.03
C ARG A 61 10.84 -4.61 1.45
N GLN A 62 10.98 -4.57 0.12
CA GLN A 62 12.28 -4.64 -0.55
C GLN A 62 13.24 -3.54 -0.06
N ILE A 63 12.78 -2.28 -0.04
CA ILE A 63 13.58 -1.14 0.46
C ILE A 63 13.87 -1.27 1.95
N GLY A 64 12.92 -1.78 2.74
CA GLY A 64 13.13 -2.03 4.16
C GLY A 64 14.28 -3.01 4.43
N VAL A 65 14.38 -4.07 3.63
CA VAL A 65 15.48 -5.05 3.72
C VAL A 65 16.81 -4.41 3.33
N LEU A 66 16.85 -3.64 2.24
CA LEU A 66 18.05 -2.93 1.81
C LEU A 66 18.52 -1.92 2.86
N LEU A 67 17.61 -1.14 3.45
CA LEU A 67 17.93 -0.17 4.50
C LEU A 67 18.53 -0.86 5.73
N GLU A 68 17.98 -2.01 6.14
CA GLU A 68 18.54 -2.81 7.23
C GLU A 68 19.96 -3.28 6.92
N ALA A 69 20.17 -3.87 5.74
CA ALA A 69 21.48 -4.35 5.32
C ALA A 69 22.53 -3.23 5.27
N VAL A 70 22.20 -2.09 4.66
CA VAL A 70 23.11 -0.94 4.57
C VAL A 70 23.36 -0.35 5.95
N HIS A 71 22.34 -0.25 6.81
CA HIS A 71 22.51 0.21 8.19
C HIS A 71 23.54 -0.65 8.95
N LEU A 72 23.43 -1.98 8.86
CA LEU A 72 24.38 -2.89 9.51
C LEU A 72 25.81 -2.71 9.01
N LEU A 73 26.01 -2.37 7.74
CA LEU A 73 27.32 -2.12 7.16
C LEU A 73 27.94 -0.80 7.63
N VAL A 74 27.12 0.24 7.88
CA VAL A 74 27.62 1.61 8.11
C VAL A 74 27.49 2.10 9.54
N LYS A 75 26.74 1.42 10.42
CA LYS A 75 26.44 1.89 11.79
C LYS A 75 27.66 2.21 12.65
N ASP A 76 28.75 1.49 12.45
CA ASP A 76 29.99 1.66 13.22
C ASP A 76 31.05 2.49 12.45
N LEU A 77 30.77 2.85 11.20
CA LEU A 77 31.67 3.61 10.34
C LEU A 77 31.56 5.12 10.61
N LYS A 78 32.70 5.82 10.52
CA LYS A 78 32.80 7.27 10.71
C LYS A 78 33.45 7.93 9.49
N GLY A 79 33.38 9.25 9.42
CA GLY A 79 34.13 10.04 8.45
C GLY A 79 33.39 10.40 7.16
N HIS A 80 32.16 9.91 6.94
CA HIS A 80 31.32 10.35 5.82
C HIS A 80 29.89 10.63 6.26
N LYS A 81 29.33 11.76 5.81
CA LYS A 81 27.97 12.21 6.17
C LYS A 81 26.91 11.15 5.85
N ALA A 82 27.04 10.49 4.70
CA ALA A 82 26.09 9.47 4.26
C ALA A 82 25.90 8.33 5.27
N TYR A 83 26.95 7.93 6.01
CA TYR A 83 26.83 6.88 7.03
C TYR A 83 25.90 7.33 8.16
N SER A 84 26.13 8.54 8.66
CA SER A 84 25.27 9.13 9.70
C SER A 84 23.84 9.39 9.22
N ASP A 85 23.65 9.70 7.93
CA ASP A 85 22.32 9.90 7.36
C ASP A 85 21.54 8.58 7.28
N ILE A 86 22.20 7.47 6.91
CA ILE A 86 21.58 6.13 6.90
C ILE A 86 21.18 5.69 8.31
N VAL A 87 22.06 5.86 9.30
CA VAL A 87 21.74 5.52 10.70
C VAL A 87 20.51 6.30 11.18
N LYS A 88 20.49 7.62 10.96
CA LYS A 88 19.33 8.46 11.32
C LYS A 88 18.06 8.06 10.58
N LEU A 89 18.17 7.71 9.30
CA LEU A 89 17.03 7.27 8.50
C LEU A 89 16.45 5.96 9.05
N HIS A 90 17.32 5.00 9.37
CA HIS A 90 16.92 3.72 9.97
C HIS A 90 16.17 3.92 11.29
N GLU A 91 16.72 4.71 12.21
CA GLU A 91 16.10 5.01 13.51
C GLU A 91 14.75 5.71 13.36
N LYS A 92 14.65 6.66 12.42
CA LYS A 92 13.39 7.36 12.13
C LYS A 92 12.33 6.40 11.61
N VAL A 93 12.68 5.52 10.67
CA VAL A 93 11.78 4.50 10.14
C VAL A 93 11.34 3.53 11.24
N ALA A 94 12.25 3.10 12.11
CA ALA A 94 11.93 2.23 13.24
C ALA A 94 10.94 2.89 14.21
N THR A 95 11.11 4.19 14.49
CA THR A 95 10.17 4.96 15.31
C THR A 95 8.79 5.07 14.66
N ILE A 96 8.71 5.42 13.38
CA ILE A 96 7.43 5.47 12.64
C ILE A 96 6.72 4.11 12.64
N LYS A 97 7.47 3.00 12.47
CA LYS A 97 6.91 1.64 12.53
C LYS A 97 6.31 1.32 13.90
N ARG A 98 6.97 1.72 15.00
CA ARG A 98 6.46 1.54 16.37
C ARG A 98 5.18 2.36 16.59
N GLU A 99 5.20 3.64 16.27
CA GLU A 99 4.04 4.52 16.40
C GLU A 99 2.84 4.06 15.55
N SER A 100 3.10 3.62 14.32
CA SER A 100 2.06 3.06 13.45
C SER A 100 1.44 1.80 14.05
N SER A 101 2.24 0.98 14.74
CA SER A 101 1.73 -0.20 15.43
C SER A 101 0.83 0.16 16.62
N LEU A 102 1.18 1.20 17.37
CA LEU A 102 0.32 1.72 18.45
C LEU A 102 -1.02 2.24 17.91
N ARG A 103 -1.01 3.05 16.84
CA ARG A 103 -2.26 3.55 16.22
C ARG A 103 -3.17 2.42 15.73
N ARG A 104 -2.62 1.28 15.32
CA ARG A 104 -3.42 0.10 14.95
C ARG A 104 -4.10 -0.52 16.17
N LEU A 105 -3.49 -0.45 17.35
CA LEU A 105 -4.12 -0.91 18.60
C LEU A 105 -5.28 0.01 18.98
N ASP A 106 -5.12 1.34 18.87
CA ASP A 106 -6.21 2.28 19.14
C ASP A 106 -7.43 2.00 18.23
N ARG A 107 -7.17 1.70 16.96
CA ARG A 107 -8.22 1.32 16.01
C ARG A 107 -8.86 -0.02 16.36
N LEU A 108 -8.05 -1.01 16.78
CA LEU A 108 -8.56 -2.30 17.22
C LEU A 108 -9.49 -2.16 18.44
N GLU A 109 -9.15 -1.29 19.38
CA GLU A 109 -10.00 -1.00 20.55
C GLU A 109 -11.36 -0.45 20.09
N TYR A 110 -11.36 0.54 19.19
CA TYR A 110 -12.57 1.08 18.61
C TYR A 110 -13.41 0.00 17.91
N ASP A 111 -12.78 -0.80 17.03
CA ASP A 111 -13.47 -1.85 16.28
C ASP A 111 -14.06 -2.91 17.22
N LEU A 112 -13.38 -3.25 18.31
CA LEU A 112 -13.89 -4.16 19.34
C LEU A 112 -15.09 -3.56 20.09
N ASP A 113 -15.11 -2.25 20.40
CA ASP A 113 -16.27 -1.61 21.01
C ASP A 113 -17.49 -1.59 20.07
N VAL A 114 -17.27 -1.38 18.77
CA VAL A 114 -18.31 -1.50 17.75
C VAL A 114 -18.87 -2.93 17.73
N LEU A 115 -18.02 -3.95 17.68
CA LEU A 115 -18.46 -5.35 17.72
C LEU A 115 -19.22 -5.66 19.01
N ARG A 116 -18.77 -5.17 20.16
CA ARG A 116 -19.46 -5.36 21.45
C ARG A 116 -20.90 -4.85 21.42
N LYS A 117 -21.16 -3.76 20.71
CA LYS A 117 -22.48 -3.12 20.60
C LYS A 117 -23.40 -3.82 19.60
N TYR A 118 -22.87 -4.22 18.44
CA TYR A 118 -23.71 -4.63 17.30
C TYR A 118 -23.58 -6.12 16.93
N ASP A 119 -22.50 -6.80 17.31
CA ASP A 119 -22.29 -8.24 17.07
C ASP A 119 -21.53 -8.90 18.24
N LYS A 120 -22.29 -9.24 19.29
CA LYS A 120 -21.75 -9.85 20.51
C LYS A 120 -21.08 -11.20 20.26
N VAL A 121 -21.52 -11.96 19.26
CA VAL A 121 -20.96 -13.27 18.95
C VAL A 121 -19.57 -13.11 18.32
N ALA A 122 -19.43 -12.22 17.34
CA ALA A 122 -18.13 -11.90 16.76
C ALA A 122 -17.17 -11.28 17.79
N TYR A 123 -17.68 -10.39 18.65
CA TYR A 123 -16.90 -9.81 19.75
C TYR A 123 -16.33 -10.90 20.67
N GLN A 124 -17.16 -11.81 21.17
CA GLN A 124 -16.71 -12.90 22.05
C GLN A 124 -15.67 -13.80 21.35
N LYS A 125 -15.88 -14.12 20.07
CA LYS A 125 -14.94 -14.93 19.28
C LYS A 125 -13.57 -14.24 19.17
N LYS A 126 -13.54 -12.93 18.88
CA LYS A 126 -12.29 -12.15 18.79
C LYS A 126 -11.62 -12.00 20.15
N MET A 127 -12.38 -11.75 21.21
CA MET A 127 -11.81 -11.65 22.55
C MET A 127 -11.17 -12.95 23.04
N ARG A 128 -11.78 -14.11 22.77
CA ARG A 128 -11.15 -15.41 23.08
C ARG A 128 -9.82 -15.57 22.34
N ALA A 129 -9.78 -15.24 21.05
CA ALA A 129 -8.55 -15.32 20.27
C ALA A 129 -7.44 -14.40 20.82
N LEU A 130 -7.80 -13.18 21.23
CA LEU A 130 -6.86 -12.25 21.86
C LEU A 130 -6.34 -12.77 23.21
N LEU A 131 -7.22 -13.31 24.05
CA LEU A 131 -6.84 -13.90 25.34
C LEU A 131 -5.86 -15.06 25.18
N THR A 132 -6.07 -15.93 24.17
CA THR A 132 -5.14 -17.03 23.86
C THR A 132 -3.75 -16.50 23.52
N ILE A 133 -3.65 -15.43 22.72
CA ILE A 133 -2.36 -14.84 22.34
C ILE A 133 -1.65 -14.26 23.58
N LEU A 134 -2.38 -13.52 24.43
CA LEU A 134 -1.82 -12.92 25.64
C LEU A 134 -1.30 -13.98 26.63
N GLN A 135 -2.03 -15.07 26.79
CA GLN A 135 -1.61 -16.20 27.65
C GLN A 135 -0.39 -16.94 27.11
N SER A 136 -0.23 -17.01 25.78
CA SER A 136 0.94 -17.64 25.15
C SER A 136 2.22 -16.79 25.21
N SER A 137 2.12 -15.51 25.55
CA SER A 137 3.28 -14.60 25.67
C SER A 137 3.91 -14.53 27.07
N GLU A 138 3.34 -15.23 28.06
CA GLU A 138 3.85 -15.29 29.45
C GLU A 138 4.70 -16.54 29.76
N THR A 139 4.98 -17.39 28.77
CA THR A 139 5.88 -18.55 28.83
C THR A 139 7.07 -18.39 27.89
#